data_AF-A0A959L5J7-F1
#
_entry.id   AF-A0A959L5J7-F1
#
_cell.length_a   1.000
_cell.length_b   1.000
_cell.length_c   1.000
_cell.angle_alpha   90.00
_cell.angle_beta   90.00
_cell.angle_gamma   90.00
#
_symmetry.space_group_name_H-M   'P 1'
#
loop_
_entity.id
_entity.type
_entity.pdbx_description
1 polymer ?
#
loop_
_entity_poly.entity_id
_entity_poly.type
_entity_poly.pdbx_seq_one_letter_code
_entity_poly.pdbx_strand_id
1 'polypeptide(L)' 'MSKVTVVGAGNVGATVANVLAHKDFLKEVVLLDIMGDVARGKALDSWQQAPIDY' A
#
# COMPACT_ATOMS: atom_id res chain seq x y z
N MET A 1 -1.55 15.97 -8.24
CA MET A 1 -0.26 15.35 -7.89
C MET A 1 -0.35 14.95 -6.43
N SER A 2 -0.79 13.73 -6.13
CA SER A 2 -0.93 13.23 -4.75
C SER A 2 -0.34 11.81 -4.65
N LYS A 3 0.95 11.76 -4.29
CA LYS A 3 1.74 10.54 -4.12
C LYS A 3 2.20 10.47 -2.67
N VAL A 4 2.06 9.31 -2.04
CA VAL A 4 2.55 9.06 -0.68
C VAL A 4 3.46 7.84 -0.68
N THR A 5 4.53 7.88 0.10
CA THR A 5 5.41 6.73 0.34
C THR A 5 5.33 6.34 1.80
N VAL A 6 5.05 5.06 2.07
CA VAL A 6 5.10 4.44 3.39
C VAL A 6 6.41 3.66 3.48
N VAL A 7 7.25 4.01 4.45
CA VAL A 7 8.53 3.34 4.70
C VAL A 7 8.34 2.33 5.84
N GLY A 8 8.53 1.05 5.53
CA GLY A 8 8.25 -0.10 6.39
C GLY A 8 6.99 -0.84 5.97
N ALA A 9 7.12 -2.11 5.60
CA ALA A 9 6.06 -3.04 5.21
C ALA A 9 5.64 -4.00 6.35
N GLY A 10 6.03 -3.68 7.59
CA GLY A 10 5.52 -4.37 8.78
C GLY A 10 4.02 -4.14 9.00
N ASN A 11 3.46 -4.72 10.07
CA ASN A 11 2.01 -4.70 10.35
C ASN A 11 1.40 -3.29 10.28
N VAL A 12 2.09 -2.29 10.84
CA VAL A 12 1.61 -0.90 10.86
C VAL A 12 1.67 -0.28 9.46
N GLY A 13 2.84 -0.33 8.81
CA GLY A 13 3.01 0.31 7.50
C GLY A 13 2.16 -0.33 6.40
N ALA A 14 2.00 -1.65 6.42
CA ALA A 14 1.07 -2.34 5.52
C ALA A 14 -0.37 -1.88 5.73
N THR A 15 -0.81 -1.75 6.99
CA THR A 15 -2.16 -1.24 7.32
C THR A 15 -2.32 0.21 6.86
N VAL A 16 -1.32 1.07 7.10
CA VAL A 16 -1.35 2.46 6.65
C VAL A 16 -1.45 2.54 5.12
N ALA A 17 -0.62 1.79 4.39
CA ALA A 17 -0.66 1.78 2.93
C ALA A 17 -2.02 1.29 2.40
N ASN A 18 -2.59 0.26 3.03
CA ASN A 18 -3.91 -0.25 2.66
C ASN A 18 -5.01 0.80 2.89
N VAL A 19 -5.06 1.40 4.08
CA VAL A 19 -6.05 2.44 4.40
C VAL A 19 -5.91 3.64 3.46
N LEU A 20 -4.68 4.06 3.14
CA LEU A 20 -4.42 5.13 2.18
C LEU A 20 -4.89 4.76 0.76
N ALA A 21 -4.74 3.50 0.35
CA ALA A 21 -5.21 3.02 -0.95
C ALA A 21 -6.74 3.05 -1.09
N HIS A 22 -7.49 2.95 0.02
CA HIS A 22 -8.96 3.09 0.03
C HIS A 22 -9.43 4.56 0.09
N LYS A 23 -8.51 5.53 0.03
CA LYS A 23 -8.88 6.95 0.02
C LYS A 23 -8.78 7.51 -1.39
N ASP A 24 -9.91 8.03 -1.91
CA ASP A 24 -10.02 8.56 -3.28
C ASP A 24 -9.28 9.88 -3.56
N PHE A 25 -8.43 10.37 -2.65
CA PHE A 25 -7.66 11.59 -2.84
C PHE A 25 -6.19 11.34 -3.25
N LEU A 26 -5.71 10.10 -3.16
CA LEU A 26 -4.36 9.71 -3.59
C LEU A 26 -4.38 9.10 -4.99
N LYS A 27 -3.35 9.40 -5.78
CA LYS A 27 -3.13 8.77 -7.09
C LYS A 27 -2.11 7.65 -7.05
N GLU A 28 -1.25 7.63 -6.03
CA GLU A 28 -0.21 6.62 -5.88
C GLU A 28 0.18 6.45 -4.41
N VAL A 29 0.27 5.19 -3.97
CA VAL A 29 0.82 4.79 -2.67
C VAL A 29 1.99 3.86 -2.94
N VAL A 30 3.18 4.20 -2.42
CA VAL A 30 4.40 3.40 -2.55
C VAL A 30 4.71 2.76 -1.20
N LEU A 31 4.93 1.44 -1.18
CA LEU A 31 5.40 0.72 0.01
C LEU A 31 6.87 0.36 -0.17
N LEU A 32 7.74 0.92 0.68
CA LEU A 32 9.19 0.73 0.63
C LEU A 32 9.66 -0.03 1.87
N ASP A 33 10.41 -1.12 1.70
CA ASP A 33 11.02 -1.86 2.81
C ASP A 33 12.37 -2.47 2.38
N ILE A 34 13.23 -2.76 3.35
CA ILE A 34 14.49 -3.50 3.14
C ILE A 34 14.21 -4.96 2.73
N MET A 35 13.11 -5.54 3.22
CA MET A 35 12.58 -6.84 2.82
C MET A 35 11.65 -6.66 1.62
N GLY A 36 12.23 -6.36 0.46
CA GLY A 36 11.49 -5.99 -0.75
C GLY A 36 10.43 -7.01 -1.21
N ASP A 37 10.65 -8.32 -1.00
CA ASP A 37 9.66 -9.36 -1.31
C ASP A 37 8.40 -9.26 -0.43
N VAL A 38 8.54 -8.90 0.84
CA VAL A 38 7.41 -8.69 1.75
C VAL A 38 6.60 -7.48 1.30
N ALA A 39 7.26 -6.37 1.00
CA ALA A 39 6.60 -5.17 0.47
C ALA A 39 5.88 -5.45 -0.86
N ARG A 40 6.51 -6.19 -1.79
CA ARG A 40 5.88 -6.62 -3.05
C ARG A 40 4.66 -7.49 -2.82
N GLY A 41 4.76 -8.48 -1.92
CA GLY A 41 3.64 -9.36 -1.59
C GLY A 41 2.45 -8.60 -1.03
N LYS A 42 2.68 -7.67 -0.09
CA LYS A 42 1.63 -6.81 0.48
C LYS A 42 1.02 -5.86 -0.54
N ALA A 43 1.82 -5.28 -1.41
CA ALA A 43 1.32 -4.43 -2.49
C ALA A 43 0.46 -5.22 -3.50
N LEU A 44 0.87 -6.45 -3.85
CA LEU A 44 0.09 -7.33 -4.72
C LEU A 44 -1.26 -7.72 -4.09
N ASP A 45 -1.26 -8.06 -2.79
CA ASP A 45 -2.46 -8.38 -2.02
C ASP A 45 -3.47 -7.22 -2.06
N SER A 46 -3.03 -6.00 -1.73
CA SER A 46 -3.88 -4.79 -1.84
C SER A 46 -4.36 -4.53 -3.27
N TRP A 47 -3.53 -4.78 -4.29
CA TRP A 47 -3.93 -4.59 -5.69
C TRP A 47 -4.99 -5.60 -6.14
N GLN A 48 -4.88 -6.85 -5.70
CA GLN A 48 -5.85 -7.90 -5.99
C GLN A 48 -7.17 -7.71 -5.24
N GLN A 49 -7.14 -7.04 -4.08
CA GLN A 49 -8.34 -6.61 -3.34
C GLN A 49 -9.07 -5.45 -4.02
N ALA A 50 -8.36 -4.54 -4.70
CA ALA A 50 -8.94 -3.31 -5.25
C ALA A 50 -10.23 -3.48 -6.09
N PRO A 51 -10.42 -4.53 -6.92
CA PRO A 51 -11.66 -4.73 -7.69
C PRO A 51 -12.89 -5.12 -6.86
N ILE A 52 -12.69 -5.62 -5.63
CA ILE A 52 -13.78 -6.05 -4.73
C ILE A 52 -14.02 -5.06 -3.58
N ASP A 53 -13.11 -4.10 -3.39
CA ASP A 53 -13.28 -3.00 -2.44
C ASP A 53 -14.37 -2.02 -2.89
N TYR A 54 -15.12 -1.46 -1.92
CA TYR A 54 -16.22 -0.51 -2.14
C TYR A 54 -15.97 0.82 -1.43
#